data_AF-A0A382YJR8-F1
#
_entry.id   AF-A0A382YJR8-F1
#
_cell.length_a   1.000
_cell.length_b   1.000
_cell.length_c   1.000
_cell.angle_alpha   90.00
_cell.angle_beta   90.00
_cell.angle_gamma   90.00
#
_symmetry.space_group_name_H-M   'P 1'
#
loop_
_entity.id
_entity.type
_entity.pdbx_description
1 polymer ?
#
loop_
_entity_poly.entity_id
_entity_poly.type
_entity_poly.pdbx_seq_one_letter_code
_entity_poly.pdbx_strand_id
1 'polypeptide(L)'
;GIPTLVANYIPKGIDVEFQSENGVLGMGPFPFEGEEDPDMINAGKQTITTLPGAALFDSAISFAMIRGKHVQLTVLGAMEVAENGDIANWKIPGKMVKGMGGAMDLVASADNIIVAMMHTNRIGESKLLKKCTLPITGVNCVKKIVTNLAVLDITEKGFKLLERAPDVSVEEIQNATDGNLIIEGEIPEMRFRSYLSQSGEL
;
A
#
# COMPACT_ATOMS: atom_id res chain seq x y z
N GLY A 1 0.51 9.22 1.55
CA GLY A 1 1.08 8.39 2.63
C GLY A 1 2.19 7.50 2.08
N ILE A 2 2.65 6.44 2.77
CA ILE A 2 3.69 5.56 2.21
C ILE A 2 3.32 5.03 0.80
N PRO A 3 2.08 4.57 0.54
CA PRO A 3 1.70 4.10 -0.81
C PRO A 3 1.87 5.14 -1.92
N THR A 4 1.65 6.43 -1.64
CA THR A 4 1.78 7.48 -2.66
C THR A 4 3.24 7.77 -3.01
N LEU A 5 4.19 7.43 -2.12
CA LEU A 5 5.62 7.58 -2.39
C LEU A 5 6.13 6.52 -3.38
N VAL A 6 5.43 5.37 -3.51
CA VAL A 6 5.85 4.27 -4.39
C VAL A 6 6.02 4.73 -5.84
N ALA A 7 5.16 5.65 -6.30
CA ALA A 7 5.22 6.21 -7.64
C ALA A 7 6.57 6.89 -7.97
N ASN A 8 7.29 7.38 -6.96
CA ASN A 8 8.58 8.05 -7.14
C ASN A 8 9.76 7.09 -7.32
N TYR A 9 9.55 5.78 -7.16
CA TYR A 9 10.61 4.76 -7.16
C TYR A 9 10.43 3.70 -8.27
N ILE A 10 9.65 4.01 -9.30
CA ILE A 10 9.51 3.13 -10.47
C ILE A 10 10.84 3.08 -11.23
N PRO A 11 11.43 1.88 -11.47
CA PRO A 11 12.68 1.76 -12.20
C PRO A 11 12.58 2.27 -13.65
N LYS A 12 13.69 2.79 -14.19
CA LYS A 12 13.78 3.09 -15.63
C LYS A 12 13.50 1.83 -16.46
N GLY A 13 12.72 2.01 -17.52
CA GLY A 13 12.32 0.92 -18.42
C GLY A 13 11.13 0.08 -17.91
N ILE A 14 10.48 0.50 -16.83
CA ILE A 14 9.19 -0.03 -16.39
C ILE A 14 8.17 1.09 -16.49
N ASP A 15 7.13 0.85 -17.29
CA ASP A 15 6.00 1.76 -17.42
C ASP A 15 4.86 1.29 -16.51
N VAL A 16 4.32 2.21 -15.71
CA VAL A 16 3.21 1.95 -14.78
C VAL A 16 2.17 3.05 -14.94
N GLU A 17 0.94 2.66 -15.21
CA GLU A 17 -0.19 3.58 -15.28
C GLU A 17 -0.83 3.73 -13.89
N PHE A 18 -0.83 4.94 -13.35
CA PHE A 18 -1.48 5.21 -12.07
C PHE A 18 -2.94 5.59 -12.25
N GLN A 19 -3.82 4.84 -11.61
CA GLN A 19 -5.25 5.12 -11.52
C GLN A 19 -5.55 5.88 -10.21
N SER A 20 -6.42 6.89 -10.29
CA SER A 20 -6.97 7.62 -9.14
C SER A 20 -8.47 7.39 -9.07
N GLU A 21 -8.97 7.00 -7.90
CA GLU A 21 -10.39 6.61 -7.70
C GLU A 21 -11.38 7.74 -8.02
N ASN A 22 -10.92 9.01 -8.00
CA ASN A 22 -11.71 10.18 -8.36
C ASN A 22 -11.78 10.49 -9.87
N GLY A 23 -11.28 9.60 -10.74
CA GLY A 23 -11.57 9.67 -12.17
C GLY A 23 -10.39 9.94 -13.10
N VAL A 24 -9.19 9.48 -12.74
CA VAL A 24 -7.97 9.71 -13.56
C VAL A 24 -7.28 8.37 -13.83
N LEU A 25 -6.88 8.12 -15.07
CA LEU A 25 -5.91 7.10 -15.46
C LEU A 25 -4.75 7.80 -16.14
N GLY A 26 -3.52 7.52 -15.71
CA GLY A 26 -2.33 8.24 -16.17
C GLY A 26 -1.96 9.43 -15.29
N MET A 27 -2.17 9.28 -13.97
CA MET A 27 -1.78 10.29 -13.00
C MET A 27 -0.25 10.50 -13.02
N GLY A 28 0.17 11.74 -13.17
CA GLY A 28 1.57 12.17 -13.15
C GLY A 28 2.06 12.60 -11.76
N PRO A 29 3.26 13.20 -11.68
CA PRO A 29 3.80 13.74 -10.43
C PRO A 29 3.01 14.96 -9.93
N PHE A 30 3.37 15.45 -8.75
CA PHE A 30 2.91 16.75 -8.26
C PHE A 30 3.33 17.88 -9.22
N PRO A 31 2.49 18.91 -9.42
CA PRO A 31 2.85 20.08 -10.22
C PRO A 31 3.97 20.89 -9.55
N PHE A 32 4.66 21.72 -10.33
CA PHE A 32 5.55 22.74 -9.80
C PHE A 32 4.75 23.88 -9.16
N GLU A 33 5.40 24.67 -8.30
CA GLU A 33 4.79 25.85 -7.68
C GLU A 33 4.33 26.85 -8.75
N GLY A 34 3.05 27.21 -8.72
CA GLY A 34 2.40 28.09 -9.69
C GLY A 34 1.71 27.36 -10.86
N GLU A 35 1.90 26.04 -10.99
CA GLU A 35 1.24 25.20 -12.00
C GLU A 35 0.10 24.35 -11.43
N GLU A 36 -0.31 24.63 -10.18
CA GLU A 36 -1.40 23.91 -9.55
C GLU A 36 -2.75 24.19 -10.22
N ASP A 37 -3.46 23.13 -10.58
CA ASP A 37 -4.84 23.19 -11.04
C ASP A 37 -5.77 22.58 -9.98
N PRO A 38 -6.72 23.35 -9.40
CA PRO A 38 -7.64 22.86 -8.37
C PRO A 38 -8.61 21.78 -8.89
N ASP A 39 -8.83 21.68 -10.20
CA ASP A 39 -9.68 20.63 -10.79
C ASP A 39 -8.91 19.31 -10.96
N MET A 40 -7.57 19.35 -10.89
CA MET A 40 -6.69 18.20 -11.06
C MET A 40 -6.10 17.74 -9.73
N ILE A 41 -6.85 16.91 -9.02
CA ILE A 41 -6.45 16.35 -7.72
C ILE A 41 -6.42 14.82 -7.74
N ASN A 42 -5.63 14.24 -6.85
CA ASN A 42 -5.67 12.80 -6.57
C ASN A 42 -6.70 12.43 -5.48
N ALA A 43 -6.86 11.14 -5.24
CA ALA A 43 -7.70 10.60 -4.16
C ALA A 43 -7.35 11.14 -2.75
N GLY A 44 -6.13 11.64 -2.54
CA GLY A 44 -5.66 12.29 -1.32
C GLY A 44 -5.93 13.80 -1.24
N LYS A 45 -6.58 14.39 -2.25
CA LYS A 45 -6.96 15.81 -2.35
C LYS A 45 -5.73 16.72 -2.49
N GLN A 46 -4.67 16.19 -3.08
CA GLN A 46 -3.48 16.93 -3.46
C GLN A 46 -3.52 17.20 -4.96
N THR A 47 -3.08 18.37 -5.40
CA THR A 47 -2.98 18.73 -6.81
C THR A 47 -1.97 17.83 -7.53
N ILE A 48 -2.28 17.41 -8.75
CA ILE A 48 -1.46 16.49 -9.55
C ILE A 48 -1.40 16.95 -11.00
N THR A 49 -0.42 16.42 -11.74
CA THR A 49 -0.36 16.52 -13.20
C THR A 49 -0.85 15.23 -13.86
N THR A 50 -0.91 15.21 -15.18
CA THR A 50 -1.21 14.00 -15.97
C THR A 50 -0.06 13.68 -16.93
N LEU A 51 0.14 12.39 -17.20
CA LEU A 51 1.09 11.95 -18.22
C LEU A 51 0.44 11.99 -19.61
N PRO A 52 1.24 12.06 -20.70
CA PRO A 52 0.71 11.96 -22.05
C PRO A 52 -0.11 10.68 -22.24
N GLY A 53 -1.33 10.82 -22.76
CA GLY A 53 -2.26 9.70 -22.95
C GLY A 53 -3.23 9.47 -21.78
N ALA A 54 -3.15 10.26 -20.71
CA ALA A 54 -4.08 10.18 -19.59
C ALA A 54 -5.54 10.34 -20.02
N ALA A 55 -6.43 9.68 -19.29
CA ALA A 55 -7.87 9.71 -19.51
C ALA A 55 -8.61 10.14 -18.24
N LEU A 56 -9.63 10.97 -18.42
CA LEU A 56 -10.55 11.39 -17.36
C LEU A 56 -11.91 10.70 -17.52
N PHE A 57 -12.53 10.35 -16.40
CA PHE A 57 -13.82 9.66 -16.38
C PHE A 57 -14.56 9.96 -15.08
N ASP A 58 -15.87 9.75 -15.09
CA ASP A 58 -16.68 9.92 -13.88
C ASP A 58 -16.40 8.83 -12.82
N SER A 59 -16.86 9.07 -11.60
CA SER A 59 -16.68 8.14 -10.49
C SER A 59 -17.36 6.79 -10.74
N ALA A 60 -18.46 6.72 -11.51
CA ALA A 60 -19.14 5.46 -11.77
C ALA A 60 -18.27 4.55 -12.65
N ILE A 61 -17.66 5.10 -13.70
CA ILE A 61 -16.68 4.41 -14.56
C ILE A 61 -15.43 4.06 -13.77
N SER A 62 -14.92 4.98 -12.93
CA SER A 62 -13.75 4.73 -12.08
C SER A 62 -13.94 3.48 -11.21
N PHE A 63 -15.05 3.42 -10.48
CA PHE A 63 -15.36 2.26 -9.63
C PHE A 63 -15.81 1.03 -10.43
N ALA A 64 -16.34 1.18 -11.64
CA ALA A 64 -16.57 0.05 -12.55
C ALA A 64 -15.24 -0.57 -13.02
N MET A 65 -14.23 0.25 -13.31
CA MET A 65 -12.88 -0.21 -13.64
C MET A 65 -12.25 -0.97 -12.45
N ILE A 66 -12.34 -0.39 -11.25
CA ILE A 66 -11.85 -1.02 -10.01
C ILE A 66 -12.59 -2.34 -9.78
N ARG A 67 -13.92 -2.33 -9.62
CA ARG A 67 -14.73 -3.53 -9.32
C ARG A 67 -14.74 -4.58 -10.42
N GLY A 68 -14.55 -4.17 -11.67
CA GLY A 68 -14.39 -5.05 -12.82
C GLY A 68 -13.02 -5.73 -12.89
N LYS A 69 -12.14 -5.48 -11.91
CA LYS A 69 -10.77 -6.03 -11.82
C LYS A 69 -9.87 -5.61 -12.97
N HIS A 70 -10.07 -4.40 -13.50
CA HIS A 70 -9.19 -3.83 -14.53
C HIS A 70 -7.93 -3.18 -13.94
N VAL A 71 -7.86 -3.04 -12.61
CA VAL A 71 -6.67 -2.60 -11.86
C VAL A 71 -5.90 -3.84 -11.39
N GLN A 72 -4.63 -3.97 -11.82
CA GLN A 72 -3.82 -5.16 -11.60
C GLN A 72 -3.25 -5.26 -10.19
N LEU A 73 -2.92 -4.11 -9.59
CA LEU A 73 -2.21 -4.02 -8.33
C LEU A 73 -2.71 -2.83 -7.51
N THR A 74 -2.88 -3.05 -6.21
CA THR A 74 -3.29 -2.04 -5.24
C THR A 74 -2.28 -1.99 -4.10
N VAL A 75 -1.76 -0.80 -3.80
CA VAL A 75 -0.93 -0.57 -2.60
C VAL A 75 -1.69 0.29 -1.60
N LEU A 76 -1.83 -0.20 -0.37
CA LEU A 76 -2.59 0.48 0.68
C LEU A 76 -1.79 0.56 1.98
N GLY A 77 -2.13 1.54 2.80
CA GLY A 77 -1.74 1.55 4.20
C GLY A 77 -2.70 0.70 5.04
N ALA A 78 -2.22 0.20 6.17
CA ALA A 78 -3.05 -0.52 7.15
C ALA A 78 -2.77 -0.08 8.59
N MET A 79 -3.83 -0.15 9.41
CA MET A 79 -3.74 -0.06 10.86
C MET A 79 -3.47 -1.43 11.47
N GLU A 80 -4.09 -2.49 10.93
CA GLU A 80 -3.84 -3.88 11.28
C GLU A 80 -3.94 -4.75 10.02
N VAL A 81 -3.19 -5.85 10.00
CA VAL A 81 -3.37 -6.95 9.05
C VAL A 81 -3.39 -8.25 9.84
N ALA A 82 -4.34 -9.13 9.53
CA ALA A 82 -4.43 -10.45 10.14
C ALA A 82 -3.67 -11.51 9.33
N GLU A 83 -3.31 -12.62 9.97
CA GLU A 83 -2.51 -13.70 9.38
C GLU A 83 -3.20 -14.40 8.19
N ASN A 84 -4.54 -14.29 8.10
CA ASN A 84 -5.34 -14.76 6.97
C ASN A 84 -5.45 -13.73 5.82
N GLY A 85 -4.90 -12.53 5.99
CA GLY A 85 -4.95 -11.46 4.98
C GLY A 85 -6.15 -10.51 5.11
N ASP A 86 -6.85 -10.50 6.23
CA ASP A 86 -7.81 -9.43 6.54
C ASP A 86 -7.07 -8.11 6.79
N ILE A 87 -7.66 -6.99 6.37
CA ILE A 87 -7.08 -5.65 6.53
C ILE A 87 -8.05 -4.70 7.23
N ALA A 88 -7.57 -3.95 8.22
CA ALA A 88 -8.29 -2.86 8.85
C ALA A 88 -7.52 -1.54 8.69
N ASN A 89 -8.14 -0.53 8.08
CA ASN A 89 -7.44 0.74 7.81
C ASN A 89 -8.29 2.01 7.84
N TRP A 90 -9.60 1.94 8.12
CA TRP A 90 -10.50 3.10 7.95
C TRP A 90 -11.07 3.67 9.25
N LYS A 91 -11.03 2.91 10.35
CA LYS A 91 -11.68 3.31 11.62
C LYS A 91 -10.97 2.78 12.85
N ILE A 92 -10.82 3.65 13.84
CA ILE A 92 -10.47 3.32 15.23
C ILE A 92 -11.63 3.77 16.12
N PRO A 93 -12.42 2.85 16.69
CA PRO A 93 -13.54 3.20 17.57
C PRO A 93 -13.12 4.15 18.69
N GLY A 94 -13.86 5.25 18.88
CA GLY A 94 -13.59 6.25 19.92
C GLY A 94 -12.40 7.18 19.67
N LYS A 95 -11.67 7.06 18.56
CA LYS A 95 -10.53 7.94 18.24
C LYS A 95 -10.58 8.53 16.83
N MET A 96 -10.69 7.69 15.81
CA MET A 96 -10.55 8.12 14.40
C MET A 96 -11.65 7.52 13.53
N VAL A 97 -12.39 8.39 12.85
CA VAL A 97 -13.42 8.01 11.87
C VAL A 97 -13.24 8.90 10.64
N LYS A 98 -12.53 8.42 9.62
CA LYS A 98 -12.31 9.18 8.36
C LYS A 98 -13.23 8.72 7.22
N GLY A 99 -14.05 7.69 7.46
CA GLY A 99 -14.76 6.97 6.39
C GLY A 99 -13.81 6.06 5.61
N MET A 100 -14.37 5.06 4.92
CA MET A 100 -13.58 4.08 4.16
C MET A 100 -13.13 4.56 2.78
N GLY A 101 -13.72 5.64 2.24
CA GLY A 101 -13.45 6.08 0.87
C GLY A 101 -13.62 4.93 -0.13
N GLY A 102 -12.74 4.85 -1.14
CA GLY A 102 -12.70 3.71 -2.07
C GLY A 102 -11.99 2.46 -1.54
N ALA A 103 -11.52 2.43 -0.29
CA ALA A 103 -10.64 1.35 0.19
C ALA A 103 -11.27 -0.04 0.10
N MET A 104 -12.58 -0.17 0.38
CA MET A 104 -13.30 -1.45 0.31
C MET A 104 -13.40 -1.97 -1.13
N ASP A 105 -13.72 -1.10 -2.11
CA ASP A 105 -13.75 -1.47 -3.53
C ASP A 105 -12.36 -1.88 -4.03
N LEU A 106 -11.32 -1.15 -3.64
CA LEU A 106 -9.93 -1.44 -4.03
C LEU A 106 -9.46 -2.81 -3.54
N VAL A 107 -9.75 -3.17 -2.29
CA VAL A 107 -9.36 -4.47 -1.73
C VAL A 107 -10.26 -5.63 -2.17
N ALA A 108 -11.47 -5.36 -2.64
CA ALA A 108 -12.34 -6.40 -3.17
C ALA A 108 -11.96 -6.85 -4.59
N SER A 109 -11.18 -6.03 -5.32
CA SER A 109 -11.15 -6.12 -6.78
C SER A 109 -9.75 -6.24 -7.39
N ALA A 110 -8.69 -5.89 -6.66
CA ALA A 110 -7.32 -6.14 -7.13
C ALA A 110 -6.87 -7.57 -6.80
N ASP A 111 -6.28 -8.24 -7.79
CA ASP A 111 -5.74 -9.59 -7.58
C ASP A 111 -4.44 -9.56 -6.74
N ASN A 112 -3.70 -8.44 -6.80
CA ASN A 112 -2.47 -8.22 -6.04
C ASN A 112 -2.61 -7.04 -5.07
N ILE A 113 -2.90 -7.33 -3.81
CA ILE A 113 -2.99 -6.31 -2.76
C ILE A 113 -1.74 -6.35 -1.90
N ILE A 114 -1.00 -5.24 -1.94
CA ILE A 114 0.21 -5.03 -1.14
C ILE A 114 -0.09 -4.02 -0.05
N VAL A 115 0.21 -4.36 1.19
CA VAL A 115 0.14 -3.43 2.31
C VAL A 115 1.52 -2.86 2.58
N ALA A 116 1.62 -1.52 2.61
CA ALA A 116 2.81 -0.81 3.04
C ALA A 116 2.54 -0.11 4.37
N MET A 117 3.18 -0.56 5.45
CA MET A 117 2.86 -0.12 6.82
C MET A 117 4.06 -0.19 7.76
N MET A 118 4.03 0.57 8.85
CA MET A 118 4.90 0.27 10.00
C MET A 118 4.50 -1.08 10.60
N HIS A 119 5.49 -1.88 11.00
CA HIS A 119 5.29 -3.22 11.55
C HIS A 119 4.58 -3.19 12.91
N THR A 120 4.99 -2.24 13.75
CA THR A 120 4.41 -1.97 15.07
C THR A 120 3.79 -0.56 15.12
N ASN A 121 2.99 -0.31 16.15
CA ASN A 121 2.55 1.04 16.47
C ASN A 121 3.65 1.81 17.25
N ARG A 122 3.37 3.07 17.62
CA ARG A 122 4.36 3.93 18.29
C ARG A 122 4.81 3.46 19.67
N ILE A 123 4.06 2.56 20.31
CA ILE A 123 4.39 2.00 21.64
C ILE A 123 4.94 0.56 21.53
N GLY A 124 5.19 0.07 20.31
CA GLY A 124 5.82 -1.22 20.06
C GLY A 124 4.86 -2.39 19.91
N GLU A 125 3.54 -2.19 19.98
CA GLU A 125 2.58 -3.29 19.79
C GLU A 125 2.51 -3.69 18.31
N SER A 126 2.45 -4.99 18.06
CA SER A 126 2.32 -5.55 16.71
C SER A 126 1.08 -5.00 16.01
N LYS A 127 1.21 -4.78 14.70
CA LYS A 127 0.08 -4.55 13.79
C LYS A 127 -0.18 -5.74 12.86
N LEU A 128 0.63 -6.80 12.97
CA LEU A 128 0.49 -8.08 12.30
C LEU A 128 -0.05 -9.09 13.31
N LEU A 129 -1.35 -9.38 13.22
CA LEU A 129 -2.12 -10.04 14.28
C LEU A 129 -2.64 -11.40 13.83
N LYS A 130 -3.07 -12.24 14.77
CA LYS A 130 -3.85 -13.45 14.43
C LYS A 130 -5.21 -13.10 13.82
N LYS A 131 -5.82 -12.02 14.30
CA LYS A 131 -7.10 -11.49 13.82
C LYS A 131 -7.14 -9.98 14.03
N CYS A 132 -7.68 -9.23 13.07
CA CYS A 132 -7.93 -7.80 13.26
C CYS A 132 -8.90 -7.58 14.43
N THR A 133 -8.60 -6.58 15.25
CA THR A 133 -9.46 -6.11 16.33
C THR A 133 -10.26 -4.88 15.91
N LEU A 134 -9.72 -4.13 14.94
CA LEU A 134 -10.37 -2.98 14.33
C LEU A 134 -11.40 -3.41 13.27
N PRO A 135 -12.38 -2.54 12.95
CA PRO A 135 -13.33 -2.77 11.88
C PRO A 135 -12.64 -3.08 10.55
N ILE A 136 -12.97 -4.25 10.00
CA ILE A 136 -12.37 -4.77 8.77
C ILE A 136 -12.74 -3.89 7.57
N THR A 137 -11.82 -3.81 6.62
CA THR A 137 -11.95 -3.16 5.31
C THR A 137 -12.15 -4.20 4.21
N GLY A 138 -11.38 -5.29 4.26
CA GLY A 138 -11.48 -6.42 3.33
C GLY A 138 -11.03 -7.70 4.01
N VAL A 139 -11.60 -8.82 3.56
CA VAL A 139 -11.33 -10.16 4.11
C VAL A 139 -10.47 -10.98 3.16
N ASN A 140 -9.48 -11.71 3.69
CA ASN A 140 -8.59 -12.62 2.96
C ASN A 140 -8.04 -12.05 1.63
N CYS A 141 -7.73 -10.75 1.61
CA CYS A 141 -7.47 -10.01 0.37
C CYS A 141 -6.00 -9.62 0.22
N VAL A 142 -5.32 -9.31 1.32
CA VAL A 142 -3.90 -8.96 1.31
C VAL A 142 -3.07 -10.15 0.86
N LYS A 143 -2.11 -9.92 -0.04
CA LYS A 143 -1.18 -10.94 -0.53
C LYS A 143 0.23 -10.76 0.01
N LYS A 144 0.67 -9.51 0.14
CA LYS A 144 2.01 -9.15 0.59
C LYS A 144 1.96 -7.98 1.55
N ILE A 145 2.85 -7.99 2.53
CA ILE A 145 3.06 -6.89 3.47
C ILE A 145 4.52 -6.47 3.37
N VAL A 146 4.74 -5.17 3.22
CA VAL A 146 6.06 -4.55 3.30
C VAL A 146 6.06 -3.62 4.50
N THR A 147 6.98 -3.85 5.42
CA THR A 147 7.16 -3.00 6.60
C THR A 147 8.58 -2.46 6.69
N ASN A 148 8.80 -1.60 7.68
CA ASN A 148 10.14 -1.15 8.06
C ASN A 148 11.05 -2.27 8.61
N LEU A 149 10.51 -3.47 8.90
CA LEU A 149 11.27 -4.60 9.46
C LEU A 149 11.35 -5.79 8.50
N ALA A 150 10.31 -6.03 7.68
CA ALA A 150 10.18 -7.28 6.93
C ALA A 150 9.35 -7.13 5.66
N VAL A 151 9.62 -8.01 4.69
CA VAL A 151 8.70 -8.37 3.61
C VAL A 151 8.07 -9.70 3.95
N LEU A 152 6.75 -9.78 3.94
CA LEU A 152 5.99 -10.98 4.27
C LEU A 152 4.97 -11.31 3.19
N ASP A 153 4.77 -12.59 2.93
CA ASP A 153 3.61 -13.09 2.18
C ASP A 153 2.53 -13.60 3.13
N ILE A 154 1.28 -13.51 2.68
CA ILE A 154 0.15 -14.16 3.33
C ILE A 154 -0.01 -15.55 2.74
N THR A 155 0.01 -16.57 3.61
CA THR A 155 -0.23 -17.97 3.24
C THR A 155 -1.43 -18.51 4.00
N GLU A 156 -1.93 -19.68 3.62
CA GLU A 156 -3.00 -20.37 4.37
C GLU A 156 -2.64 -20.70 5.82
N LYS A 157 -1.34 -20.69 6.16
CA LYS A 157 -0.83 -21.00 7.49
C LYS A 157 -0.46 -19.76 8.30
N GLY A 158 -0.49 -18.56 7.71
CA GLY A 158 -0.07 -17.31 8.35
C GLY A 158 0.97 -16.54 7.54
N PHE A 159 1.72 -15.66 8.23
CA PHE A 159 2.70 -14.77 7.62
C PHE A 159 3.99 -15.53 7.29
N LYS A 160 4.35 -15.62 6.01
CA LYS A 160 5.66 -16.14 5.60
C LYS A 160 6.67 -15.01 5.51
N LEU A 161 7.73 -15.07 6.32
CA LEU A 161 8.84 -14.13 6.26
C LEU A 161 9.67 -14.38 5.00
N LEU A 162 9.84 -13.35 4.16
CA LEU A 162 10.60 -13.45 2.91
C LEU A 162 11.93 -12.71 2.99
N GLU A 163 11.91 -11.48 3.50
CA GLU A 163 13.08 -10.63 3.62
C GLU A 163 13.04 -9.89 4.95
N ARG A 164 14.21 -9.63 5.53
CA ARG A 164 14.39 -8.80 6.72
C ARG A 164 15.04 -7.48 6.33
N ALA A 165 14.70 -6.39 7.00
CA ALA A 165 15.40 -5.13 6.78
C ALA A 165 16.90 -5.27 7.16
N PRO A 166 17.79 -4.45 6.57
CA PRO A 166 19.19 -4.42 6.97
C PRO A 166 19.33 -4.24 8.48
N ASP A 167 20.29 -4.95 9.07
CA ASP A 167 20.58 -4.93 10.50
C ASP A 167 19.44 -5.38 11.44
N VAL A 168 18.31 -5.86 10.91
CA VAL A 168 17.20 -6.43 11.69
C VAL A 168 17.34 -7.95 11.74
N SER A 169 17.27 -8.51 12.95
CA SER A 169 17.30 -9.96 13.16
C SER A 169 15.92 -10.61 12.96
N VAL A 170 15.90 -11.92 12.65
CA VAL A 170 14.64 -12.69 12.57
C VAL A 170 13.93 -12.75 13.92
N GLU A 171 14.69 -12.81 15.02
CA GLU A 171 14.16 -12.81 16.38
C GLU A 171 13.42 -11.49 16.70
N GLU A 172 13.97 -10.34 16.32
CA GLU A 172 13.26 -9.05 16.46
C GLU A 172 11.93 -9.04 15.71
N ILE A 173 11.90 -9.54 14.48
CA ILE A 173 10.67 -9.61 13.68
C ILE A 173 9.65 -10.54 14.34
N GLN A 174 10.10 -11.69 14.86
CA GLN A 174 9.25 -12.64 15.57
C GLN A 174 8.67 -12.03 16.84
N ASN A 175 9.47 -11.32 17.63
CA ASN A 175 9.01 -10.62 18.84
C ASN A 175 8.06 -9.44 18.52
N ALA A 176 8.17 -8.87 17.32
CA ALA A 176 7.32 -7.78 16.86
C ALA A 176 6.04 -8.24 16.10
N THR A 177 5.85 -9.55 15.91
CA THR A 177 4.71 -10.15 15.20
C THR A 177 3.84 -10.95 16.17
N ASP A 178 2.53 -10.70 16.20
CA ASP A 178 1.59 -11.42 17.08
C ASP A 178 0.90 -12.60 16.36
N GLY A 179 0.71 -12.49 15.04
CA GLY A 179 0.24 -13.59 14.21
C GLY A 179 1.28 -14.70 14.02
N ASN A 180 0.85 -15.83 13.43
CA ASN A 180 1.72 -16.96 13.15
C ASN A 180 2.76 -16.58 12.08
N LEU A 181 4.03 -16.53 12.49
CA LEU A 181 5.16 -16.23 11.62
C LEU A 181 5.86 -17.53 11.19
N ILE A 182 5.95 -17.74 9.89
CA ILE A 182 6.58 -18.88 9.24
C ILE A 182 7.96 -18.44 8.76
N ILE A 183 9.00 -19.10 9.29
CA ILE A 183 10.40 -18.86 8.95
C ILE A 183 10.93 -20.13 8.31
N GLU A 184 11.37 -20.05 7.06
CA GLU A 184 11.86 -21.19 6.29
C GLU A 184 13.24 -20.88 5.72
N GLY A 185 14.25 -21.61 6.19
CA GLY A 185 15.63 -21.45 5.72
C GLY A 185 16.27 -20.13 6.17
N GLU A 186 17.25 -19.67 5.40
CA GLU A 186 17.91 -18.39 5.62
C GLU A 186 17.07 -17.25 5.07
N ILE A 187 16.82 -16.23 5.89
CA ILE A 187 16.04 -15.05 5.49
C ILE A 187 17.01 -13.96 4.99
N PRO A 188 16.99 -13.63 3.68
CA PRO A 188 17.87 -12.62 3.11
C PRO A 188 17.49 -11.21 3.59
N GLU A 189 18.47 -10.32 3.55
CA GLU A 189 18.23 -8.88 3.73
C GLU A 189 17.58 -8.25 2.51
N MET A 190 16.69 -7.29 2.76
CA MET A 190 16.11 -6.44 1.73
C MET A 190 17.22 -5.70 0.98
N ARG A 191 17.11 -5.71 -0.35
CA ARG A 191 18.04 -4.98 -1.22
C ARG A 191 17.39 -3.71 -1.71
N PHE A 192 17.78 -2.58 -1.11
CA PHE A 192 17.42 -1.27 -1.65
C PHE A 192 18.34 -0.94 -2.82
N ARG A 193 17.76 -0.69 -4.00
CA ARG A 193 18.53 -0.09 -5.08
C ARG A 193 18.81 1.36 -4.70
N SER A 194 20.08 1.78 -4.76
CA SER A 194 20.45 3.18 -4.63
C SER A 194 19.89 3.94 -5.84
N TYR A 195 18.74 4.56 -5.67
CA TYR A 195 18.30 5.60 -6.58
C TYR A 195 19.07 6.85 -6.19
N LEU A 196 20.14 7.16 -6.94
CA LEU A 196 20.68 8.51 -6.95
C LEU A 196 19.49 9.42 -7.27
N SER A 197 19.13 10.27 -6.31
CA SER A 197 18.17 11.35 -6.51
C SER A 197 18.63 12.15 -7.72
N GLN A 198 17.92 12.05 -8.84
CA GLN A 198 18.05 13.05 -9.90
C GLN A 198 17.25 14.29 -9.45
N SER A 199 17.73 14.95 -8.40
CA SER A 199 17.59 16.40 -8.29
C SER A 199 18.65 16.99 -9.24
N GLY A 200 18.30 17.04 -10.52
CA GLY A 200 19.16 17.49 -11.59
C GLY A 200 18.33 17.69 -12.84
N GLU A 201 17.83 18.92 -12.97
CA GLU A 201 17.40 19.55 -14.22
C GLU A 201 16.49 18.73 -15.14
N LEU A 202 15.19 19.03 -15.06
CA LEU A 202 14.34 19.19 -16.24
C LEU A 202 13.68 20.57 -16.16
#